data_AF-A0A5K0UX64-F1
#
_entry.id   AF-A0A5K0UX64-F1
#
_cell.length_a   1.000
_cell.length_b   1.000
_cell.length_c   1.000
_cell.angle_alpha   90.00
_cell.angle_beta   90.00
_cell.angle_gamma   90.00
#
_symmetry.space_group_name_H-M   'P 1'
#
loop_
_entity.id
_entity.type
_entity.pdbx_description
1 polymer ?
#
loop_
_entity_poly.entity_id
_entity_poly.type
_entity_poly.pdbx_seq_one_letter_code
_entity_poly.pdbx_strand_id
1 'polypeptide(L)' 'KQKVSADGKQEGSNKVGNGNITAQTFTFRELASATKNFRSECLIGEGGFGRVYKGQLEGTGQ' A
#
# COMPACT_ATOMS: atom_id res chain seq x y z
N LYS A 1 15.34 -21.85 8.91
CA LYS A 1 15.89 -20.98 7.84
C LYS A 1 14.80 -20.80 6.79
N GLN A 2 14.16 -19.64 6.72
CA GLN A 2 13.20 -19.36 5.66
C GLN A 2 13.62 -18.06 4.98
N LYS A 3 14.18 -18.22 3.79
CA LYS A 3 14.61 -17.18 2.87
C LYS A 3 13.35 -16.69 2.17
N VAL A 4 12.92 -15.46 2.45
CA VAL A 4 11.92 -14.80 1.62
C VAL A 4 12.66 -13.72 0.84
N SER A 5 13.01 -14.06 -0.40
CA SER A 5 13.42 -13.11 -1.43
C SER A 5 12.13 -12.62 -2.08
N ALA A 6 11.91 -11.31 -2.09
CA ALA A 6 10.87 -10.69 -2.88
C ALA A 6 11.46 -9.42 -3.52
N ASP A 7 12.17 -9.63 -4.63
CA ASP A 7 12.53 -8.58 -5.58
C ASP A 7 11.26 -8.11 -6.29
N GLY A 8 10.71 -6.97 -5.84
CA GLY A 8 9.56 -6.29 -6.46
C GLY A 8 10.03 -5.14 -7.34
N LYS A 9 10.10 -5.39 -8.65
CA LYS A 9 10.41 -4.44 -9.72
C LYS A 9 9.46 -3.23 -9.68
N GLN A 10 10.04 -2.02 -9.70
CA GLN A 10 9.34 -0.75 -9.94
C GLN A 10 8.66 -0.76 -11.30
N GLU A 11 7.46 -0.17 -11.41
CA GLU A 11 6.95 0.59 -12.58
C GLU A 11 5.60 1.24 -12.23
N GLY A 12 5.40 2.51 -12.61
CA GLY A 12 4.05 3.09 -12.74
C GLY A 12 3.76 4.48 -12.16
N SER A 13 4.59 5.50 -12.40
CA SER A 13 4.11 6.89 -12.34
C SER A 13 3.36 7.21 -13.64
N ASN A 14 2.04 7.24 -13.63
CA ASN A 14 1.25 7.80 -14.74
C ASN A 14 0.26 8.83 -14.21
N LYS A 15 0.68 10.10 -14.21
CA LYS A 15 -0.22 11.24 -14.01
C LYS A 15 -0.89 11.56 -15.34
N VAL A 16 -2.19 11.32 -15.47
CA VAL A 16 -3.02 12.00 -16.47
C VAL A 16 -4.30 12.46 -15.80
N GLY A 17 -4.36 13.76 -15.52
CA GLY A 17 -5.59 14.43 -15.08
C GLY A 17 -6.47 14.78 -16.28
N ASN A 18 -7.74 14.41 -16.19
CA ASN A 18 -8.93 15.24 -16.46
C ASN A 18 -10.16 14.32 -16.53
N GLY A 19 -10.99 14.33 -15.48
CA GLY A 19 -12.37 13.81 -15.54
C GLY A 19 -12.58 12.31 -15.73
N ASN A 20 -11.68 11.43 -15.27
CA ASN A 20 -11.85 9.97 -15.35
C ASN A 20 -11.74 9.36 -13.93
N ILE A 21 -12.72 8.54 -13.54
CA ILE A 21 -12.68 7.72 -12.33
C ILE A 21 -11.63 6.63 -12.57
N THR A 22 -10.36 7.03 -12.45
CA THR A 22 -9.22 6.14 -12.54
C THR A 22 -9.00 5.50 -11.18
N ALA A 23 -8.95 4.18 -11.13
CA ALA A 23 -8.46 3.50 -9.94
C ALA A 23 -7.01 3.93 -9.70
N GLN A 24 -6.73 4.46 -8.50
CA GLN A 24 -5.35 4.76 -8.13
C GLN A 24 -4.63 3.46 -7.83
N THR A 25 -3.53 3.24 -8.52
CA THR A 25 -2.65 2.09 -8.29
C THR A 25 -1.55 2.54 -7.34
N PHE A 26 -1.42 1.83 -6.22
CA PHE A 26 -0.34 2.04 -5.25
C PHE A 26 0.62 0.86 -5.30
N THR A 27 1.91 1.16 -5.24
CA THR A 27 2.93 0.13 -5.12
C THR A 27 2.93 -0.46 -3.72
N PHE A 28 3.40 -1.71 -3.59
CA PHE A 28 3.54 -2.34 -2.27
C PHE A 28 4.41 -1.50 -1.32
N ARG A 29 5.44 -0.83 -1.84
CA ARG A 29 6.34 0.00 -1.05
C ARG A 29 5.64 1.24 -0.47
N GLU A 30 4.74 1.85 -1.24
CA GLU A 30 3.92 2.96 -0.74
C GLU A 30 2.98 2.51 0.35
N LEU A 31 2.30 1.37 0.16
CA LEU A 31 1.43 0.78 1.18
C LEU A 31 2.21 0.38 2.44
N ALA A 32 3.41 -0.17 2.27
CA ALA A 32 4.31 -0.46 3.38
C ALA A 32 4.70 0.84 4.11
N SER A 33 5.10 1.91 3.41
CA SER A 33 5.42 3.18 4.06
C SER A 33 4.22 3.74 4.84
N ALA A 34 3.04 3.76 4.20
CA ALA A 34 1.80 4.26 4.77
C ALA A 34 1.40 3.52 6.06
N THR A 35 1.58 2.20 6.09
CA THR A 35 1.24 1.33 7.23
C THR A 35 2.39 1.14 8.23
N LYS A 36 3.49 1.90 8.09
CA LYS A 36 4.73 1.74 8.86
C LYS A 36 5.32 0.33 8.78
N ASN A 37 5.26 -0.28 7.61
CA ASN A 37 5.67 -1.63 7.25
C ASN A 37 4.76 -2.72 7.86
N PHE A 38 3.43 -2.52 7.75
CA PHE A 38 2.40 -3.44 8.27
C PHE A 38 2.58 -3.78 9.76
N ARG A 39 2.95 -2.78 10.56
CA ARG A 39 3.14 -2.94 12.01
C ARG A 39 1.84 -3.30 12.72
N SER A 40 1.93 -4.10 13.77
CA SER A 40 0.79 -4.50 14.60
C SER A 40 0.10 -3.31 15.25
N GLU A 41 0.83 -2.24 15.56
CA GLU A 41 0.24 -0.98 16.08
C GLU A 41 -0.70 -0.27 15.08
N CYS A 42 -0.61 -0.61 13.79
CA CYS A 42 -1.51 -0.14 12.76
C CYS A 42 -2.62 -1.15 12.44
N LEU A 43 -2.61 -2.36 13.00
CA LEU A 43 -3.65 -3.36 12.79
C LEU A 43 -4.97 -2.88 13.39
N ILE A 44 -6.01 -2.82 12.57
CA ILE A 44 -7.38 -2.47 12.98
C ILE A 44 -8.17 -3.73 13.30
N GLY A 45 -7.92 -4.82 12.55
CA GLY A 45 -8.60 -6.09 12.78
C GLY A 45 -8.14 -7.19 11.82
N GLU A 46 -8.57 -8.41 12.13
CA GLU A 46 -8.36 -9.60 11.31
C GLU A 46 -9.69 -10.35 11.19
N GLY A 47 -9.99 -10.88 10.01
CA GLY A 47 -11.22 -11.63 9.74
C GLY A 47 -11.16 -12.38 8.42
N GLY A 48 -12.31 -12.80 7.90
CA GLY A 48 -12.41 -13.58 6.64
C GLY A 48 -11.89 -12.87 5.38
N PHE A 49 -11.61 -11.57 5.47
CA PHE A 49 -11.01 -10.75 4.40
C PHE A 49 -9.48 -10.60 4.52
N GLY A 50 -8.88 -11.16 5.58
CA GLY A 50 -7.48 -10.99 5.93
C GLY A 50 -7.26 -9.94 7.02
N ARG A 51 -6.05 -9.37 7.05
CA ARG A 51 -5.62 -8.36 8.04
C ARG A 51 -5.83 -6.94 7.50
N VAL A 52 -6.46 -6.10 8.30
CA VAL A 52 -6.75 -4.71 7.96
C VAL A 52 -5.83 -3.80 8.76
N TYR A 53 -5.07 -2.96 8.07
CA TYR A 53 -4.12 -2.01 8.68
C TYR A 53 -4.51 -0.57 8.36
N LYS A 54 -4.32 0.35 9.31
CA LYS A 54 -4.39 1.79 9.08
C LYS A 54 -3.07 2.28 8.48
N GLY A 55 -3.15 3.18 7.53
CA GLY A 55 -2.00 3.87 6.98
C GLY A 55 -2.41 5.18 6.32
N GLN A 56 -1.43 6.06 6.09
CA GLN A 56 -1.65 7.34 5.42
C GLN A 56 -0.70 7.44 4.22
N LEU A 57 -1.23 7.78 3.05
CA LEU A 57 -0.43 7.97 1.83
C LEU A 57 0.13 9.40 1.77
N GLU A 58 1.45 9.51 1.97
CA GLU A 58 2.19 10.77 1.86
C GLU A 58 2.20 11.24 0.40
N GLY A 59 1.24 12.10 0.04
CA GLY A 59 1.09 12.65 -1.31
C GLY A 59 -0.35 12.96 -1.71
N THR A 60 -1.33 12.32 -1.07
CA THR A 60 -2.76 12.54 -1.33
C THR A 60 -3.53 13.02 -0.10
N GLY A 61 -2.91 12.99 1.09
CA GLY A 61 -3.56 13.36 2.36
C GLY A 61 -4.67 12.40 2.78
N GLN A 62 -4.76 11.23 2.13
CA GLN A 62 -5.72 10.16 2.39
C GLN A 62 -5.13 9.08 3.29
#